data_AF-A0A2V8LJR8-F1
#
_entry.id   AF-A0A2V8LJR8-F1
#
_cell.length_a   1.000
_cell.length_b   1.000
_cell.length_c   1.000
_cell.angle_alpha   90.00
_cell.angle_beta   90.00
_cell.angle_gamma   90.00
#
_symmetry.space_group_name_H-M   'P 1'
#
loop_
_entity.id
_entity.type
_entity.pdbx_description
1 polymer ?
#
loop_
_entity_poly.entity_id
_entity_poly.type
_entity_poly.pdbx_seq_one_letter_code
_entity_poly.pdbx_strand_id
1 'polypeptide(L)' 'RNCQNPILVLPDEVPAHPYAVAMECAMLAPKAEVSMFPWKEPKERIPLAVRQIHSFLKAHRPA' A
#
# COMPACT_ATOMS: atom_id res chain seq x y z
N ARG A 1 0.64 -17.11 -7.92
CA ARG A 1 0.72 -15.63 -7.91
C ARG A 1 0.10 -15.09 -9.21
N ASN A 2 -1.23 -15.12 -9.32
CA ASN A 2 -1.93 -14.87 -10.60
C ASN A 2 -2.61 -13.49 -10.67
N CYS A 3 -2.64 -12.75 -9.56
CA CYS A 3 -3.15 -11.38 -9.55
C CYS A 3 -2.17 -10.46 -10.28
N GLN A 4 -2.40 -10.21 -11.56
CA GLN A 4 -1.57 -9.31 -12.38
C GLN A 4 -1.98 -7.85 -12.26
N ASN A 5 -3.09 -7.56 -11.56
CA ASN A 5 -3.53 -6.21 -11.29
C ASN A 5 -2.58 -5.58 -10.26
N PRO A 6 -1.98 -4.41 -10.54
CA PRO A 6 -1.19 -3.68 -9.56
C PRO A 6 -2.04 -3.40 -8.32
N ILE A 7 -1.46 -3.61 -7.13
CA ILE A 7 -2.07 -3.27 -5.85
C ILE A 7 -1.08 -2.46 -5.01
N LEU A 8 -1.58 -1.48 -4.26
CA LEU A 8 -0.80 -0.75 -3.26
C LEU A 8 -1.20 -1.26 -1.88
N VAL A 9 -0.23 -1.79 -1.14
CA VAL A 9 -0.41 -2.29 0.22
C VAL A 9 0.10 -1.25 1.22
N LEU A 10 -0.71 -0.94 2.24
CA LEU A 10 -0.40 0.05 3.26
C LEU A 10 -0.23 -0.61 4.63
N PRO A 11 0.94 -1.20 4.94
CA PRO A 11 1.20 -1.84 6.23
C PRO A 11 1.36 -0.79 7.34
N ASP A 12 0.93 -1.14 8.55
CA ASP A 12 1.13 -0.35 9.78
C ASP A 12 1.18 -1.30 11.00
N GLU A 13 1.31 -0.77 12.23
CA GLU A 13 1.26 -1.55 13.47
C GLU A 13 -0.10 -1.47 14.17
N VAL A 14 -1.13 -0.98 13.48
CA VAL A 14 -2.49 -0.88 14.02
C VAL A 14 -3.36 -2.07 13.61
N PRO A 15 -4.36 -2.47 14.42
CA PRO A 15 -5.21 -3.64 14.12
C PRO A 15 -5.92 -3.61 12.77
N ALA A 16 -6.20 -2.42 12.23
CA ALA A 16 -6.82 -2.25 10.91
C ALA A 16 -5.85 -2.47 9.73
N HIS A 17 -4.53 -2.38 9.98
CA HIS A 17 -3.49 -2.47 8.95
C HIS A 17 -2.30 -3.32 9.43
N PRO A 18 -2.49 -4.56 9.91
CA PRO A 18 -1.43 -5.33 10.55
C PRO A 18 -0.29 -5.67 9.57
N TYR A 19 0.95 -5.36 9.96
CA TYR A 19 2.16 -5.53 9.14
C TYR A 19 2.29 -6.92 8.52
N ALA A 20 2.24 -7.99 9.32
CA ALA A 20 2.49 -9.34 8.84
C ALA A 20 1.54 -9.74 7.69
N VAL A 21 0.23 -9.57 7.91
CA VAL A 21 -0.80 -9.90 6.91
C VAL A 21 -0.67 -9.02 5.67
N ALA A 22 -0.34 -7.73 5.85
CA ALA A 22 -0.11 -6.82 4.74
C ALA A 22 1.08 -7.29 3.87
N MET A 23 2.20 -7.65 4.48
CA MET A 23 3.38 -8.13 3.76
C MET A 23 3.14 -9.47 3.06
N GLU A 24 2.39 -10.38 3.69
CA GLU A 24 1.95 -11.63 3.04
C GLU A 24 1.13 -11.35 1.77
N CYS A 25 0.16 -10.43 1.84
CA CYS A 25 -0.62 -10.00 0.68
C CYS A 25 0.27 -9.42 -0.44
N ALA A 26 1.23 -8.56 -0.10
CA ALA A 26 2.17 -8.00 -1.06
C ALA A 26 3.02 -9.10 -1.73
N MET A 27 3.45 -10.11 -0.96
CA MET A 27 4.17 -11.26 -1.51
C MET A 27 3.28 -12.13 -2.42
N LEU A 28 1.96 -12.11 -2.34
CA LEU A 28 1.13 -12.92 -3.24
C LEU A 28 0.94 -12.28 -4.63
N ALA A 29 1.10 -10.96 -4.74
CA ALA A 29 0.87 -10.19 -5.96
C ALA A 29 2.20 -9.72 -6.59
N PRO A 30 2.56 -10.20 -7.80
CA PRO A 30 3.86 -9.92 -8.43
C PRO A 30 4.09 -8.45 -8.80
N LYS A 31 3.02 -7.64 -8.86
CA LYS A 31 3.09 -6.19 -9.14
C LYS A 31 2.62 -5.36 -7.95
N ALA A 32 2.74 -5.90 -6.73
CA ALA A 32 2.42 -5.15 -5.54
C ALA A 32 3.46 -4.04 -5.30
N GLU A 33 2.98 -2.88 -4.91
CA GLU A 33 3.77 -1.83 -4.28
C GLU A 33 3.44 -1.77 -2.78
N VAL A 34 4.41 -1.38 -1.98
CA VAL A 34 4.25 -1.22 -0.53
C VAL A 34 4.46 0.25 -0.19
N SER A 35 3.60 0.81 0.65
CA SER A 35 3.76 2.18 1.13
C SER A 35 4.92 2.32 2.11
N MET A 36 5.22 3.56 2.49
CA MET A 36 6.00 3.80 3.70
C MET A 36 5.33 3.16 4.93
N PHE A 37 6.14 2.82 5.92
CA PHE A 37 5.72 2.24 7.19
C PHE A 37 6.41 2.96 8.36
N PRO A 38 5.70 3.22 9.47
CA PRO A 38 4.23 3.33 9.55
C PRO A 38 3.74 4.59 8.82
N TRP A 39 2.56 4.52 8.21
CA TRP A 39 2.00 5.64 7.44
C TRP A 39 1.00 6.47 8.26
N LYS A 40 0.41 5.87 9.30
CA LYS A 40 -0.59 6.53 10.14
C LYS A 40 0.03 7.40 11.23
N GLU A 41 1.16 6.97 11.78
CA GLU A 41 1.88 7.68 12.83
C GLU A 41 3.33 8.02 12.42
N PRO A 42 3.84 9.22 12.74
CA PRO A 42 3.07 10.34 13.29
C PRO A 42 2.12 10.94 12.23
N LYS A 43 1.06 11.65 12.63
CA LYS A 43 -0.03 12.10 11.74
C LYS A 43 0.42 12.91 10.52
N GLU A 44 1.61 13.51 10.56
CA GLU A 44 2.23 14.25 9.46
C GLU A 44 2.61 13.34 8.28
N ARG A 45 2.67 12.01 8.48
CA ARG A 45 2.86 11.03 7.40
C ARG A 45 1.60 10.75 6.61
N ILE A 46 0.41 11.00 7.18
CA ILE A 46 -0.86 10.74 6.49
C ILE A 46 -0.93 11.50 5.15
N PRO A 47 -0.61 12.81 5.07
CA PRO A 47 -0.54 13.51 3.78
C PRO A 47 0.43 12.90 2.77
N LEU A 48 1.57 12.35 3.23
CA LEU A 48 2.54 11.69 2.36
C LEU A 48 1.98 10.37 1.80
N ALA A 49 1.33 9.57 2.66
CA ALA A 49 0.66 8.34 2.26
C ALA A 49 -0.46 8.61 1.25
N VAL A 50 -1.29 9.63 1.51
CA VAL A 50 -2.34 10.07 0.60
C VAL A 50 -1.76 10.49 -0.77
N ARG A 51 -0.66 11.25 -0.79
CA ARG A 51 0.03 11.58 -2.05
C ARG A 51 0.50 10.34 -2.81
N GLN A 52 1.06 9.35 -2.12
CA GLN A 52 1.46 8.09 -2.74
C GLN A 52 0.26 7.35 -3.35
N ILE A 53 -0.87 7.26 -2.63
CA ILE A 53 -2.11 6.66 -3.13
C ILE A 53 -2.57 7.36 -4.40
N HIS A 54 -2.59 8.71 -4.42
CA HIS A 54 -2.97 9.46 -5.60
C HIS A 54 -2.06 9.19 -6.81
N SER A 55 -0.74 9.14 -6.59
CA SER A 55 0.23 8.81 -7.64
C SER A 55 0.01 7.40 -8.19
N PHE A 56 -0.17 6.41 -7.31
CA PHE A 56 -0.45 5.03 -7.69
C PHE A 56 -1.72 4.90 -8.53
N LEU A 57 -2.84 5.47 -8.06
CA LEU A 57 -4.11 5.45 -8.78
C LEU A 57 -4.03 6.16 -10.14
N LYS A 58 -3.23 7.22 -10.25
CA LYS A 58 -3.02 7.93 -11.52
C LYS A 58 -2.18 7.11 -12.50
N ALA A 59 -1.17 6.38 -12.02
CA ALA A 59 -0.30 5.54 -12.84
C ALA A 59 -1.02 4.30 -13.39
N HIS A 60 -2.02 3.80 -12.68
CA HIS A 60 -2.76 2.57 -13.03
C HIS A 60 -4.20 2.82 -13.47
N ARG A 61 -4.46 3.94 -14.15
CA ARG A 61 -5.78 4.17 -14.76
C ARG A 61 -6.02 3.19 -15.91
N PRO A 62 -7.24 2.62 -16.03
CA PRO A 62 -7.65 1.94 -17.25
C PRO A 62 -7.51 2.88 -18.47
N ALA A 63 -7.23 2.29 -19.63
CA ALA A 63 -7.19 3.02 -20.91
C ALA A 63 -8.58 3.53 -21.30
#